data_AF-A0A8H7HPN0-F1
#
_entry.id   AF-A0A8H7HPN0-F1
#
_cell.length_a   1.000
_cell.length_b   1.000
_cell.length_c   1.000
_cell.angle_alpha   90.00
_cell.angle_beta   90.00
_cell.angle_gamma   90.00
#
_symmetry.space_group_name_H-M   'P 1'
#
loop_
_entity.id
_entity.type
_entity.pdbx_description
1 polymer ?
#
loop_
_entity_poly.entity_id
_entity_poly.type
_entity_poly.pdbx_seq_one_letter_code
_entity_poly.pdbx_strand_id
1 'polypeptide(L)'
;MANHSNNFSTKDLEGRPSGQLENSKDFATDHPAAHYPIGLHLIDCFNSNHVRLRSSFDKVKFDGKNNTFQATCHLDSWMDTRMHNSSCTWLPHFNDRNFQSGVGEIKKVAQEYTTIDVKFEHKYASAPKVVTWLCCLDLFKEGDWRVEATAEDITTDGFKLKFRVWGSTKAHWVKASWIAHPSDRSDIESGSFNTMEQRPWDKPQHNHEKKVTFTKKFERAPVVYYAISRIDQTNSSSLRARAYCKDVTPQGMTVCLESWMETVMYSMVGQWIAMAKY
;
A
#
# COMPACT_ATOMS: atom_id res chain seq x y z
N MET A 1 10.69 -1.23 10.93
CA MET A 1 9.62 -0.30 11.36
C MET A 1 9.67 0.91 10.45
N ALA A 2 8.52 1.54 10.14
CA ALA A 2 8.50 2.76 9.32
C ALA A 2 9.37 3.87 9.95
N ASN A 3 10.02 4.69 9.14
CA ASN A 3 10.84 5.82 9.62
C ASN A 3 10.04 7.13 9.74
N HIS A 4 8.72 7.04 9.88
CA HIS A 4 7.78 8.15 10.00
C HIS A 4 6.58 7.81 10.92
N SER A 5 5.80 8.84 11.27
CA SER A 5 4.60 8.72 12.12
C SER A 5 3.30 8.46 11.36
N ASN A 6 3.28 8.63 10.03
CA ASN A 6 2.10 8.40 9.16
C ASN A 6 1.83 6.90 8.92
N ASN A 7 1.52 6.24 10.01
CA ASN A 7 1.33 4.80 10.12
C ASN A 7 0.24 4.51 11.16
N PHE A 8 -0.55 3.47 10.89
CA PHE A 8 -1.49 2.92 11.85
C PHE A 8 -1.44 1.39 11.82
N SER A 9 -1.22 0.78 12.98
CA SER A 9 -1.34 -0.65 13.20
C SER A 9 -2.52 -0.92 14.14
N THR A 10 -3.29 -1.97 13.86
CA THR A 10 -4.36 -2.38 14.79
C THR A 10 -3.84 -2.85 16.16
N LYS A 11 -2.54 -3.16 16.26
CA LYS A 11 -1.87 -3.43 17.54
C LYS A 11 -1.49 -2.17 18.33
N ASP A 12 -1.65 -0.98 17.75
CA ASP A 12 -1.46 0.28 18.46
C ASP A 12 -2.66 0.59 19.39
N LEU A 13 -3.78 -0.12 19.22
CA LEU A 13 -4.99 0.03 20.04
C LEU A 13 -4.88 -0.76 21.33
N GLU A 14 -4.72 -0.06 22.45
CA GLU A 14 -4.71 -0.66 23.78
C GLU A 14 -6.02 -1.40 24.05
N GLY A 15 -5.92 -2.63 24.55
CA GLY A 15 -7.08 -3.42 24.96
C GLY A 15 -8.00 -3.88 23.82
N ARG A 16 -7.59 -3.77 22.55
CA ARG A 16 -8.36 -4.23 21.38
C ARG A 16 -8.90 -5.65 21.59
N PRO A 17 -10.23 -5.86 21.71
CA PRO A 17 -10.79 -7.18 21.89
C PRO A 17 -10.52 -8.10 20.71
N SER A 18 -10.42 -9.40 20.99
CA SER A 18 -10.33 -10.41 19.94
C SER A 18 -11.55 -10.32 19.03
N GLY A 19 -11.32 -10.25 17.71
CA GLY A 19 -12.38 -10.14 16.71
C GLY A 19 -12.93 -8.73 16.48
N GLN A 20 -12.33 -7.68 17.06
CA GLN A 20 -12.72 -6.30 16.73
C GLN A 20 -12.54 -6.01 15.23
N LEU A 21 -13.64 -5.62 14.59
CA LEU A 21 -13.73 -5.41 13.16
C LEU A 21 -13.34 -3.98 12.76
N GLU A 22 -13.88 -2.99 13.46
CA GLU A 22 -13.64 -1.57 13.19
C GLU A 22 -12.47 -1.05 14.02
N ASN A 23 -11.49 -0.41 13.39
CA ASN A 23 -10.30 0.09 14.07
C ASN A 23 -9.96 1.45 13.50
N SER A 24 -9.72 2.44 14.36
CA SER A 24 -9.42 3.79 13.92
C SER A 24 -8.33 4.46 14.74
N LYS A 25 -7.68 5.45 14.14
CA LYS A 25 -6.69 6.31 14.77
C LYS A 25 -6.82 7.73 14.22
N ASP A 26 -7.02 8.67 15.13
CA ASP A 26 -7.05 10.10 14.79
C ASP A 26 -5.62 10.62 14.54
N PHE A 27 -5.49 11.55 13.62
CA PHE A 27 -4.25 12.27 13.36
C PHE A 27 -4.51 13.67 12.84
N ALA A 28 -3.58 14.58 13.16
CA ALA A 28 -3.55 15.91 12.58
C ALA A 28 -2.87 15.89 11.21
N THR A 29 -3.37 16.70 10.29
CA THR A 29 -2.83 16.90 8.94
C THR A 29 -3.04 18.34 8.51
N ASP A 30 -2.14 18.89 7.69
CA ASP A 30 -2.28 20.25 7.17
C ASP A 30 -3.16 20.32 5.91
N HIS A 31 -3.79 19.22 5.51
CA HIS A 31 -4.50 19.10 4.24
C HIS A 31 -6.00 18.83 4.43
N PRO A 32 -6.90 19.43 3.61
CA PRO A 32 -8.35 19.35 3.82
C PRO A 32 -9.06 18.13 3.19
N ALA A 33 -8.36 17.20 2.51
CA ALA A 33 -9.01 16.15 1.71
C ALA A 33 -8.83 14.73 2.28
N ALA A 34 -9.80 13.84 2.08
CA ALA A 34 -9.76 12.45 2.56
C ALA A 34 -9.11 11.44 1.58
N HIS A 35 -8.72 11.88 0.39
CA HIS A 35 -8.23 11.00 -0.68
C HIS A 35 -6.71 10.87 -0.69
N TYR A 36 -6.09 10.75 0.49
CA TYR A 36 -4.66 10.51 0.56
C TYR A 36 -4.30 9.14 -0.02
N PRO A 37 -3.13 9.03 -0.65
CA PRO A 37 -2.50 7.75 -0.86
C PRO A 37 -2.33 6.99 0.44
N ILE A 38 -2.94 5.83 0.54
CA ILE A 38 -2.86 4.93 1.68
C ILE A 38 -2.68 3.50 1.18
N GLY A 39 -1.83 2.74 1.84
CA GLY A 39 -1.52 1.37 1.47
C GLY A 39 -1.43 0.46 2.68
N LEU A 40 -1.91 -0.77 2.53
CA LEU A 40 -1.67 -1.86 3.46
C LEU A 40 -0.20 -2.30 3.34
N HIS A 41 0.51 -2.32 4.46
CA HIS A 41 1.89 -2.84 4.53
C HIS A 41 2.04 -4.00 5.50
N LEU A 42 1.00 -4.33 6.26
CA LEU A 42 0.93 -5.57 7.04
C LEU A 42 -0.49 -6.13 6.96
N ILE A 43 -0.60 -7.42 6.67
CA ILE A 43 -1.85 -8.20 6.68
C ILE A 43 -1.58 -9.50 7.44
N ASP A 44 -2.41 -9.81 8.43
CA ASP A 44 -2.42 -11.06 9.19
C ASP A 44 -3.87 -11.48 9.46
N CYS A 45 -4.41 -12.28 8.54
CA CYS A 45 -5.80 -12.75 8.55
C CYS A 45 -5.87 -14.27 8.50
N PHE A 46 -6.65 -14.87 9.40
CA PHE A 46 -6.88 -16.31 9.40
C PHE A 46 -7.58 -16.77 8.11
N ASN A 47 -7.24 -17.97 7.65
CA ASN A 47 -7.81 -18.58 6.43
C ASN A 47 -9.17 -19.27 6.64
N SER A 48 -9.65 -19.36 7.88
CA SER A 48 -10.96 -19.96 8.20
C SER A 48 -12.14 -19.16 7.63
N ASN A 49 -11.91 -17.89 7.30
CA ASN A 49 -12.90 -16.92 6.91
C ASN A 49 -12.41 -16.13 5.69
N HIS A 50 -13.30 -15.35 5.09
CA HIS A 50 -12.94 -14.44 4.01
C HIS A 50 -11.93 -13.40 4.49
N VAL A 51 -11.03 -12.99 3.60
CA VAL A 51 -10.08 -11.90 3.89
C VAL A 51 -10.72 -10.60 3.47
N ARG A 52 -11.19 -9.82 4.45
CA ARG A 52 -11.79 -8.52 4.21
C ARG A 52 -11.12 -7.43 5.02
N LEU A 53 -10.41 -6.54 4.34
CA LEU A 53 -9.62 -5.48 4.95
C LEU A 53 -9.74 -4.19 4.15
N ARG A 54 -9.80 -3.06 4.84
CA ARG A 54 -9.81 -1.74 4.23
C ARG A 54 -9.08 -0.72 5.09
N SER A 55 -8.09 -0.06 4.50
CA SER A 55 -7.53 1.17 5.02
C SER A 55 -8.16 2.37 4.33
N SER A 56 -8.69 3.33 5.08
CA SER A 56 -9.36 4.53 4.54
C SER A 56 -9.29 5.72 5.48
N PHE A 57 -9.64 6.90 5.01
CA PHE A 57 -9.85 8.09 5.85
C PHE A 57 -11.32 8.48 5.87
N ASP A 58 -11.75 9.07 6.98
CA ASP A 58 -13.03 9.77 7.06
C ASP A 58 -12.92 11.22 6.52
N LYS A 59 -14.00 11.99 6.66
CA LYS A 59 -13.99 13.40 6.27
C LYS A 59 -13.06 14.18 7.18
N VAL A 60 -12.11 14.85 6.56
CA VAL A 60 -11.18 15.76 7.23
C VAL A 60 -11.92 17.01 7.72
N LYS A 61 -11.67 17.40 8.98
CA LYS A 61 -12.31 18.56 9.63
C LYS A 61 -11.26 19.61 10.00
N PHE A 62 -11.54 20.88 9.72
CA PHE A 62 -10.65 21.96 10.15
C PHE A 62 -10.66 22.14 11.67
N ASP A 63 -9.47 22.21 12.27
CA ASP A 63 -9.23 22.50 13.67
C ASP A 63 -8.63 23.90 13.81
N GLY A 64 -9.50 24.88 14.06
CA GLY A 64 -9.13 26.28 14.20
C GLY A 64 -8.27 26.59 15.43
N LYS A 65 -8.18 25.69 16.42
CA LYS A 65 -7.32 25.89 17.60
C LYS A 65 -5.85 25.72 17.26
N ASN A 66 -5.55 24.71 16.45
CA ASN A 66 -4.18 24.37 16.05
C ASN A 66 -3.84 24.84 14.62
N ASN A 67 -4.82 25.43 13.92
CA ASN A 67 -4.72 25.78 12.49
C ASN A 67 -4.27 24.58 11.64
N THR A 68 -4.81 23.40 11.95
CA THR A 68 -4.57 22.13 11.25
C THR A 68 -5.93 21.56 10.83
N PHE A 69 -5.91 20.38 10.21
CA PHE A 69 -7.07 19.55 10.04
C PHE A 69 -6.92 18.26 10.84
N GLN A 70 -8.05 17.73 11.31
CA GLN A 70 -8.14 16.43 11.97
C GLN A 70 -8.77 15.43 11.01
N ALA A 71 -8.17 14.25 10.92
CA ALA A 71 -8.65 13.15 10.11
C ALA A 71 -8.54 11.84 10.89
N THR A 72 -9.39 10.89 10.58
CA THR A 72 -9.42 9.57 11.20
C THR A 72 -9.00 8.54 10.17
N CYS A 73 -7.88 7.88 10.44
CA CYS A 73 -7.46 6.71 9.68
C CYS A 73 -8.24 5.50 10.18
N HIS A 74 -8.94 4.82 9.29
CA HIS A 74 -9.63 3.55 9.52
C HIS A 74 -8.81 2.39 8.97
N LEU A 75 -8.80 1.29 9.71
CA LEU A 75 -8.19 0.01 9.32
C LEU A 75 -9.13 -1.12 9.71
N ASP A 76 -10.20 -1.22 8.94
CA ASP A 76 -11.35 -2.05 9.27
C ASP A 76 -11.28 -3.41 8.59
N SER A 77 -11.90 -4.39 9.22
CA SER A 77 -12.34 -5.64 8.64
C SER A 77 -13.87 -5.73 8.77
N TRP A 78 -14.51 -6.68 8.08
CA TRP A 78 -15.97 -6.82 8.20
C TRP A 78 -16.45 -8.26 8.06
N MET A 79 -17.72 -8.46 8.46
CA MET A 79 -18.41 -9.74 8.50
C MET A 79 -17.66 -10.77 9.36
N ASP A 80 -17.36 -11.94 8.80
CA ASP A 80 -16.74 -13.06 9.51
C ASP A 80 -15.21 -13.03 9.49
N THR A 81 -14.60 -11.96 8.97
CA THR A 81 -13.13 -11.84 8.90
C THR A 81 -12.52 -11.95 10.29
N ARG A 82 -11.55 -12.86 10.44
CA ARG A 82 -10.74 -12.95 11.65
C ARG A 82 -9.36 -12.35 11.37
N MET A 83 -9.20 -11.08 11.70
CA MET A 83 -7.93 -10.35 11.56
C MET A 83 -7.16 -10.35 12.88
N HIS A 84 -5.97 -10.93 12.89
CA HIS A 84 -5.05 -10.85 14.03
C HIS A 84 -4.33 -9.50 14.07
N ASN A 85 -3.80 -9.05 12.92
CA ASN A 85 -3.17 -7.75 12.80
C ASN A 85 -3.30 -7.21 11.36
N SER A 86 -3.36 -5.90 11.24
CA SER A 86 -3.15 -5.20 9.98
C SER A 86 -2.43 -3.90 10.26
N SER A 87 -1.73 -3.38 9.26
CA SER A 87 -1.13 -2.05 9.32
C SER A 87 -1.18 -1.36 7.97
N CYS A 88 -1.34 -0.05 8.01
CA CYS A 88 -1.32 0.82 6.85
C CYS A 88 -0.40 2.03 7.05
N THR A 89 0.03 2.59 5.93
CA THR A 89 0.80 3.83 5.85
C THR A 89 0.21 4.73 4.79
N TRP A 90 0.37 6.04 4.94
CA TRP A 90 -0.11 7.02 3.98
C TRP A 90 0.92 8.09 3.69
N LEU A 91 0.85 8.65 2.48
CA LEU A 91 1.73 9.72 2.04
C LEU A 91 1.15 11.09 2.45
N PRO A 92 1.77 11.81 3.40
CA PRO A 92 1.39 13.16 3.80
C PRO A 92 1.94 14.20 2.79
N HIS A 93 1.40 14.29 1.58
CA HIS A 93 1.87 15.32 0.63
C HIS A 93 0.87 16.46 0.49
N PHE A 94 1.11 17.56 1.20
CA PHE A 94 0.08 18.60 1.37
C PHE A 94 0.27 19.85 0.48
N ASN A 95 1.51 20.22 0.13
CA ASN A 95 1.79 21.54 -0.45
C ASN A 95 2.56 21.53 -1.78
N ASP A 96 2.65 20.37 -2.43
CA ASP A 96 3.33 20.28 -3.71
C ASP A 96 2.34 19.86 -4.79
N ARG A 97 1.99 20.86 -5.60
CA ARG A 97 1.03 20.71 -6.70
C ARG A 97 1.50 19.72 -7.76
N ASN A 98 2.76 19.33 -7.77
CA ASN A 98 3.27 18.35 -8.72
C ASN A 98 2.88 16.91 -8.34
N PHE A 99 2.40 16.66 -7.11
CA PHE A 99 1.81 15.38 -6.78
C PHE A 99 0.36 15.35 -7.20
N GLN A 100 -0.02 14.23 -7.80
CA GLN A 100 -1.40 13.89 -8.04
C GLN A 100 -1.65 12.51 -7.48
N SER A 101 -2.82 12.29 -6.91
CA SER A 101 -3.16 11.03 -6.28
C SER A 101 -4.63 10.72 -6.41
N GLY A 102 -4.97 9.45 -6.21
CA GLY A 102 -6.35 9.04 -6.18
C GLY A 102 -6.48 7.57 -5.80
N VAL A 103 -7.65 7.04 -6.08
CA VAL A 103 -7.98 5.64 -5.85
C VAL A 103 -8.71 5.07 -7.05
N GLY A 104 -8.55 3.78 -7.29
CA GLY A 104 -9.40 3.02 -8.18
C GLY A 104 -9.82 1.72 -7.52
N GLU A 105 -10.99 1.21 -7.90
CA GLU A 105 -11.52 -0.03 -7.37
C GLU A 105 -12.22 -0.86 -8.43
N ILE A 106 -12.14 -2.17 -8.25
CA ILE A 106 -12.90 -3.14 -9.03
C ILE A 106 -13.80 -3.93 -8.07
N LYS A 107 -15.03 -4.19 -8.51
CA LYS A 107 -16.03 -4.99 -7.78
C LYS A 107 -16.55 -6.07 -8.70
N LYS A 108 -16.99 -7.20 -8.14
CA LYS A 108 -17.51 -8.35 -8.90
C LYS A 108 -16.50 -8.81 -9.98
N VAL A 109 -15.28 -9.14 -9.54
CA VAL A 109 -14.17 -9.45 -10.46
C VAL A 109 -14.46 -10.74 -11.20
N ALA A 110 -14.63 -10.66 -12.53
CA ALA A 110 -15.04 -11.78 -13.37
C ALA A 110 -13.96 -12.25 -14.37
N GLN A 111 -12.89 -11.47 -14.53
CA GLN A 111 -11.82 -11.72 -15.48
C GLN A 111 -10.46 -11.43 -14.84
N GLU A 112 -9.39 -12.01 -15.43
CA GLU A 112 -8.06 -11.92 -14.83
C GLU A 112 -7.53 -10.48 -14.76
N TYR A 113 -7.76 -9.68 -15.79
CA TYR A 113 -7.26 -8.31 -15.90
C TYR A 113 -8.39 -7.31 -16.00
N THR A 114 -8.40 -6.28 -15.17
CA THR A 114 -9.32 -5.14 -15.29
C THR A 114 -8.52 -3.86 -15.23
N THR A 115 -8.77 -2.92 -16.14
CA THR A 115 -8.09 -1.63 -16.18
C THR A 115 -9.07 -0.48 -15.96
N ILE A 116 -8.62 0.54 -15.24
CA ILE A 116 -9.32 1.82 -15.07
C ILE A 116 -8.44 2.91 -15.68
N ASP A 117 -8.99 3.68 -16.62
CA ASP A 117 -8.31 4.85 -17.15
C ASP A 117 -8.31 5.96 -16.11
N VAL A 118 -7.12 6.41 -15.73
CA VAL A 118 -6.93 7.52 -14.79
C VAL A 118 -6.44 8.72 -15.58
N LYS A 119 -7.16 9.84 -15.47
CA LYS A 119 -6.73 11.14 -16.00
C LYS A 119 -6.10 11.96 -14.89
N PHE A 120 -4.96 12.55 -15.18
CA PHE A 120 -4.37 13.56 -14.30
C PHE A 120 -5.20 14.85 -14.38
N GLU A 121 -5.37 15.53 -13.25
CA GLU A 121 -6.02 16.83 -13.14
C GLU A 121 -5.29 17.89 -13.97
N HIS A 122 -3.95 17.80 -14.00
CA HIS A 122 -3.11 18.60 -14.87
C HIS A 122 -2.03 17.74 -15.52
N LYS A 123 -1.60 18.14 -16.72
CA LYS A 123 -0.57 17.40 -17.46
C LYS A 123 0.80 17.58 -16.80
N TYR A 124 1.59 16.52 -16.83
CA TYR A 124 3.03 16.60 -16.54
C TYR A 124 3.82 17.04 -17.77
N ALA A 125 5.01 17.61 -17.57
CA ALA A 125 5.92 17.97 -18.67
C ALA A 125 6.49 16.72 -19.39
N SER A 126 6.66 15.62 -18.65
CA SER A 126 7.05 14.30 -19.14
C SER A 126 6.24 13.23 -18.39
N ALA A 127 6.25 11.98 -18.87
CA ALA A 127 5.55 10.90 -18.17
C ALA A 127 6.03 10.83 -16.70
N PRO A 128 5.13 10.95 -15.70
CA PRO A 128 5.50 10.92 -14.29
C PRO A 128 5.89 9.50 -13.87
N LYS A 129 6.45 9.37 -12.66
CA LYS A 129 6.51 8.08 -11.97
C LYS A 129 5.22 7.87 -11.20
N VAL A 130 4.67 6.65 -11.26
CA VAL A 130 3.43 6.28 -10.56
C VAL A 130 3.69 5.12 -9.61
N VAL A 131 3.26 5.27 -8.36
CA VAL A 131 3.26 4.25 -7.31
C VAL A 131 1.82 3.85 -7.00
N THR A 132 1.56 2.56 -6.82
CA THR A 132 0.25 1.98 -6.54
C THR A 132 0.29 1.08 -5.31
N TRP A 133 -0.66 1.23 -4.40
CA TRP A 133 -0.76 0.44 -3.17
C TRP A 133 -2.15 -0.15 -2.98
N LEU A 134 -2.23 -1.43 -2.64
CA LEU A 134 -3.48 -2.06 -2.23
C LEU A 134 -3.95 -1.46 -0.91
N CYS A 135 -5.21 -1.01 -0.87
CA CYS A 135 -5.81 -0.40 0.31
C CYS A 135 -7.17 -1.01 0.69
N CYS A 136 -7.71 -1.91 -0.14
CA CYS A 136 -8.85 -2.74 0.22
C CYS A 136 -8.79 -4.09 -0.48
N LEU A 137 -9.15 -5.15 0.25
CA LEU A 137 -9.27 -6.51 -0.22
C LEU A 137 -10.56 -7.11 0.33
N ASP A 138 -11.35 -7.76 -0.53
CA ASP A 138 -12.45 -8.65 -0.18
C ASP A 138 -12.29 -9.93 -0.99
N LEU A 139 -11.59 -10.90 -0.39
CA LEU A 139 -11.19 -12.14 -1.03
C LEU A 139 -11.94 -13.32 -0.41
N PHE A 140 -12.43 -14.20 -1.28
CA PHE A 140 -13.05 -15.44 -0.85
C PHE A 140 -12.04 -16.33 -0.13
N LYS A 141 -12.51 -17.13 0.84
CA LYS A 141 -11.62 -17.99 1.64
C LYS A 141 -11.14 -19.24 0.88
N GLU A 142 -11.90 -19.67 -0.13
CA GLU A 142 -11.55 -20.79 -0.98
C GLU A 142 -10.80 -20.32 -2.22
N GLY A 143 -9.74 -21.05 -2.56
CA GLY A 143 -8.80 -20.67 -3.59
C GLY A 143 -7.73 -19.74 -3.04
N ASP A 144 -6.53 -19.85 -3.59
CA ASP A 144 -5.39 -18.99 -3.27
C ASP A 144 -5.72 -17.49 -3.42
N TRP A 145 -4.94 -16.64 -2.75
CA TRP A 145 -5.11 -15.19 -2.79
C TRP A 145 -4.04 -14.55 -3.67
N ARG A 146 -4.46 -14.17 -4.86
CA ARG A 146 -3.63 -13.64 -5.92
C ARG A 146 -4.20 -12.36 -6.48
N VAL A 147 -3.62 -11.23 -6.08
CA VAL A 147 -4.07 -9.90 -6.47
C VAL A 147 -2.88 -8.99 -6.72
N GLU A 148 -3.01 -8.11 -7.70
CA GLU A 148 -2.03 -7.08 -8.01
C GLU A 148 -2.72 -5.80 -8.46
N ALA A 149 -2.16 -4.65 -8.08
CA ALA A 149 -2.44 -3.35 -8.66
C ALA A 149 -1.15 -2.75 -9.21
N THR A 150 -1.18 -2.28 -10.45
CA THR A 150 -0.04 -1.69 -11.17
C THR A 150 -0.48 -0.52 -12.03
N ALA A 151 0.41 0.43 -12.26
CA ALA A 151 0.24 1.46 -13.27
C ALA A 151 0.89 1.02 -14.58
N GLU A 152 0.15 1.06 -15.69
CA GLU A 152 0.62 0.79 -17.05
C GLU A 152 0.24 1.95 -17.98
N ASP A 153 0.83 1.99 -19.17
CA ASP A 153 0.53 3.01 -20.19
C ASP A 153 0.60 4.45 -19.65
N ILE A 154 1.64 4.75 -18.85
CA ILE A 154 1.81 6.07 -18.22
C ILE A 154 2.20 7.11 -19.28
N THR A 155 1.40 8.15 -19.38
CA THR A 155 1.60 9.30 -20.28
C THR A 155 1.65 10.60 -19.47
N THR A 156 1.82 11.75 -20.12
CA THR A 156 1.74 13.05 -19.46
C THR A 156 0.35 13.39 -18.92
N ASP A 157 -0.69 12.75 -19.45
CA ASP A 157 -2.10 13.14 -19.24
C ASP A 157 -2.86 12.13 -18.36
N GLY A 158 -2.28 10.96 -18.14
CA GLY A 158 -2.92 9.88 -17.40
C GLY A 158 -2.17 8.56 -17.53
N PHE A 159 -2.78 7.51 -16.99
CA PHE A 159 -2.28 6.13 -17.05
C PHE A 159 -3.43 5.14 -16.91
N LYS A 160 -3.15 3.84 -17.10
CA LYS A 160 -4.08 2.77 -16.77
C LYS A 160 -3.74 2.17 -15.41
N LEU A 161 -4.66 2.27 -14.46
CA LEU A 161 -4.58 1.50 -13.23
C LEU A 161 -5.09 0.08 -13.52
N LYS A 162 -4.17 -0.87 -13.57
CA LYS A 162 -4.45 -2.27 -13.87
C LYS A 162 -4.52 -3.09 -12.59
N PHE A 163 -5.63 -3.79 -12.44
CA PHE A 163 -5.81 -4.84 -11.47
C PHE A 163 -5.66 -6.20 -12.14
N ARG A 164 -4.93 -7.10 -11.48
CA ARG A 164 -4.86 -8.51 -11.85
C ARG A 164 -5.36 -9.37 -10.70
N VAL A 165 -6.27 -10.29 -10.97
CA VAL A 165 -6.76 -11.31 -10.04
C VAL A 165 -6.75 -12.64 -10.77
N TRP A 166 -5.95 -13.62 -10.34
CA TRP A 166 -5.66 -14.79 -11.19
C TRP A 166 -5.68 -16.14 -10.45
N GLY A 167 -5.56 -17.21 -11.24
CA GLY A 167 -5.63 -18.58 -10.73
C GLY A 167 -7.00 -18.88 -10.14
N SER A 168 -7.04 -19.43 -8.93
CA SER A 168 -8.26 -19.79 -8.22
C SER A 168 -8.88 -18.65 -7.40
N THR A 169 -8.30 -17.44 -7.41
CA THR A 169 -8.76 -16.34 -6.56
C THR A 169 -10.15 -15.87 -6.97
N LYS A 170 -11.07 -15.80 -5.99
CA LYS A 170 -12.37 -15.15 -6.14
C LYS A 170 -12.36 -13.85 -5.33
N ALA A 171 -12.41 -12.71 -6.00
CA ALA A 171 -12.39 -11.38 -5.37
C ALA A 171 -13.72 -10.65 -5.56
N HIS A 172 -14.31 -10.17 -4.47
CA HIS A 172 -15.55 -9.38 -4.50
C HIS A 172 -15.27 -7.89 -4.64
N TRP A 173 -14.16 -7.41 -4.05
CA TRP A 173 -13.73 -6.02 -4.07
C TRP A 173 -12.21 -5.94 -3.92
N VAL A 174 -11.57 -5.17 -4.79
CA VAL A 174 -10.15 -4.78 -4.65
C VAL A 174 -10.07 -3.29 -4.89
N LYS A 175 -9.35 -2.57 -4.02
CA LYS A 175 -9.07 -1.14 -4.18
C LYS A 175 -7.58 -0.88 -4.04
N ALA A 176 -7.08 0.02 -4.88
CA ALA A 176 -5.74 0.55 -4.75
C ALA A 176 -5.76 2.08 -4.72
N SER A 177 -4.85 2.66 -3.95
CA SER A 177 -4.48 4.06 -4.08
C SER A 177 -3.29 4.20 -5.03
N TRP A 178 -3.14 5.39 -5.61
CA TRP A 178 -2.03 5.71 -6.48
C TRP A 178 -1.48 7.11 -6.19
N ILE A 179 -0.19 7.30 -6.48
CA ILE A 179 0.55 8.55 -6.39
C ILE A 179 1.32 8.73 -7.69
N ALA A 180 1.19 9.88 -8.32
CA ALA A 180 2.03 10.33 -9.41
C ALA A 180 2.91 11.50 -8.96
N HIS A 181 4.16 11.50 -9.40
CA HIS A 181 5.11 12.60 -9.18
C HIS A 181 6.03 12.80 -10.39
N PRO A 182 6.60 14.01 -10.59
CA PRO A 182 7.52 14.25 -11.70
C PRO A 182 8.73 13.32 -11.66
N SER A 183 9.18 12.89 -12.85
CA SER A 183 10.30 11.96 -13.01
C SER A 183 11.68 12.61 -12.83
N ASP A 184 11.77 13.94 -12.91
CA ASP A 184 13.00 14.73 -13.00
C ASP A 184 13.47 15.34 -11.68
N ARG A 185 12.66 15.24 -10.62
CA ARG A 185 12.98 15.77 -9.29
C ARG A 185 14.17 15.07 -8.61
N SER A 186 14.84 15.80 -7.72
CA SER A 186 16.02 15.32 -6.98
C SER A 186 15.75 14.98 -5.52
N ASP A 187 14.62 15.44 -5.00
CA ASP A 187 14.18 15.33 -3.62
C ASP A 187 13.12 14.24 -3.42
N ILE A 188 12.84 13.47 -4.47
CA ILE A 188 11.96 12.30 -4.45
C ILE A 188 12.52 11.19 -5.33
N GLU A 189 12.40 9.96 -4.85
CA GLU A 189 12.62 8.76 -5.64
C GLU A 189 11.56 7.71 -5.31
N SER A 190 11.23 6.87 -6.28
CA SER A 190 10.27 5.79 -6.10
C SER A 190 10.72 4.55 -6.87
N GLY A 191 10.22 3.40 -6.45
CA GLY A 191 10.55 2.12 -7.08
C GLY A 191 9.77 0.96 -6.48
N SER A 192 10.17 -0.24 -6.84
CA SER A 192 9.53 -1.47 -6.39
C SER A 192 10.54 -2.54 -6.00
N PHE A 193 10.04 -3.53 -5.29
CA PHE A 193 10.76 -4.77 -5.05
C PHE A 193 9.79 -5.94 -5.25
N ASN A 194 10.17 -6.84 -6.15
CA ASN A 194 9.47 -8.09 -6.41
C ASN A 194 10.30 -9.25 -5.86
N THR A 195 9.71 -10.09 -5.00
CA THR A 195 10.42 -11.26 -4.44
C THR A 195 10.92 -12.22 -5.52
N MET A 196 10.30 -12.20 -6.71
CA MET A 196 10.75 -13.00 -7.85
C MET A 196 12.07 -12.54 -8.48
N GLU A 197 12.59 -11.37 -8.10
CA GLU A 197 13.94 -10.93 -8.49
C GLU A 197 15.03 -11.81 -7.85
N GLN A 198 14.72 -12.50 -6.75
CA GLN A 198 15.69 -13.27 -5.97
C GLN A 198 15.51 -14.78 -6.10
N ARG A 199 14.35 -15.21 -6.58
CA ARG A 199 13.99 -16.62 -6.70
C ARG A 199 12.81 -16.81 -7.66
N PRO A 200 12.63 -17.98 -8.27
CA PRO A 200 11.38 -18.28 -8.99
C PRO A 200 10.19 -18.38 -8.02
N TRP A 201 8.98 -18.21 -8.57
CA TRP A 201 7.73 -18.19 -7.78
C TRP A 201 7.43 -19.53 -7.10
N ASP A 202 7.84 -20.64 -7.72
CA ASP A 202 7.59 -22.02 -7.29
C ASP A 202 8.52 -22.51 -6.17
N LYS A 203 9.44 -21.65 -5.71
CA LYS A 203 10.32 -21.90 -4.55
C LYS A 203 9.96 -20.94 -3.41
N PRO A 204 8.77 -21.05 -2.80
CA PRO A 204 8.29 -20.11 -1.79
C PRO A 204 9.26 -20.00 -0.62
N GLN A 205 9.43 -18.78 -0.12
CA GLN A 205 10.30 -18.43 1.00
C GLN A 205 9.64 -17.29 1.77
N HIS A 206 9.97 -17.17 3.05
CA HIS A 206 9.37 -16.14 3.90
C HIS A 206 10.00 -14.77 3.76
N ASN A 207 11.33 -14.69 3.79
CA ASN A 207 12.04 -13.44 3.97
C ASN A 207 12.78 -13.04 2.69
N HIS A 208 12.50 -11.83 2.20
CA HIS A 208 13.18 -11.24 1.05
C HIS A 208 13.63 -9.84 1.41
N GLU A 209 14.89 -9.53 1.11
CA GLU A 209 15.48 -8.21 1.36
C GLU A 209 16.28 -7.74 0.16
N LYS A 210 16.09 -6.49 -0.24
CA LYS A 210 16.85 -5.86 -1.32
C LYS A 210 17.46 -4.55 -0.85
N LYS A 211 18.78 -4.43 -1.01
CA LYS A 211 19.46 -3.14 -0.88
C LYS A 211 19.14 -2.28 -2.09
N VAL A 212 18.61 -1.09 -1.84
CA VAL A 212 18.30 -0.07 -2.83
C VAL A 212 19.31 1.06 -2.66
N THR A 213 19.99 1.40 -3.74
CA THR A 213 20.80 2.61 -3.83
C THR A 213 19.98 3.68 -4.54
N PHE A 214 19.84 4.85 -3.93
CA PHE A 214 19.15 5.97 -4.55
C PHE A 214 19.97 6.50 -5.72
N THR A 215 19.30 6.75 -6.85
CA THR A 215 19.94 7.28 -8.06
C THR A 215 20.53 8.65 -7.81
N LYS A 216 19.84 9.46 -6.99
CA LYS A 216 20.33 10.75 -6.50
C LYS A 216 20.48 10.67 -4.99
N LYS A 217 21.64 11.08 -4.47
CA LYS A 217 21.87 11.13 -3.02
C LYS A 217 20.97 12.23 -2.42
N PHE A 218 20.28 11.90 -1.34
CA PHE A 218 19.61 12.89 -0.52
C PHE A 218 20.64 13.59 0.38
N GLU A 219 20.34 14.80 0.86
CA GLU A 219 21.18 15.49 1.85
C GLU A 219 21.14 14.82 3.22
N ARG A 220 19.94 14.36 3.61
CA ARG A 220 19.64 13.62 4.85
C ARG A 220 18.87 12.35 4.51
N ALA A 221 18.80 11.41 5.45
CA ALA A 221 17.98 10.21 5.24
C ALA A 221 16.52 10.61 4.89
N PRO A 222 15.98 10.16 3.74
CA PRO A 222 14.65 10.51 3.33
C PRO A 222 13.60 9.80 4.19
N VAL A 223 12.37 10.32 4.18
CA VAL A 223 11.21 9.59 4.69
C VAL A 223 10.73 8.61 3.63
N VAL A 224 10.52 7.34 4.02
CA VAL A 224 10.15 6.28 3.08
C VAL A 224 8.78 5.72 3.44
N TYR A 225 7.89 5.73 2.47
CA TYR A 225 6.58 5.07 2.54
C TYR A 225 6.62 3.84 1.64
N TYR A 226 6.22 2.69 2.18
CA TYR A 226 6.33 1.41 1.50
C TYR A 226 5.13 0.53 1.82
N ALA A 227 4.42 0.09 0.79
CA ALA A 227 3.21 -0.72 0.95
C ALA A 227 3.08 -1.77 -0.16
N ILE A 228 2.18 -2.72 0.06
CA ILE A 228 1.97 -3.89 -0.78
C ILE A 228 1.19 -3.50 -2.04
N SER A 229 1.67 -3.96 -3.19
CA SER A 229 1.01 -3.81 -4.51
C SER A 229 0.63 -5.16 -5.13
N ARG A 230 1.29 -6.26 -4.72
CA ARG A 230 0.96 -7.63 -5.13
C ARG A 230 1.03 -8.59 -3.96
N ILE A 231 0.05 -9.50 -3.92
CA ILE A 231 -0.01 -10.68 -3.06
C ILE A 231 -0.23 -11.89 -3.97
N ASP A 232 0.57 -12.93 -3.78
CA ASP A 232 0.39 -14.25 -4.40
C ASP A 232 0.75 -15.31 -3.35
N GLN A 233 -0.26 -15.76 -2.61
CA GLN A 233 -0.12 -16.69 -1.49
C GLN A 233 -1.19 -17.79 -1.57
N THR A 234 -0.87 -18.97 -1.06
CA THR A 234 -1.88 -20.03 -0.93
C THR A 234 -2.95 -19.68 0.09
N ASN A 235 -4.10 -20.35 0.01
CA ASN A 235 -5.11 -20.30 1.07
C ASN A 235 -5.02 -21.47 2.08
N SER A 236 -4.01 -22.35 1.94
CA SER A 236 -3.82 -23.51 2.82
C SER A 236 -3.48 -23.13 4.26
N SER A 237 -3.05 -21.89 4.49
CA SER A 237 -2.85 -21.28 5.81
C SER A 237 -3.20 -19.79 5.75
N SER A 238 -3.13 -19.09 6.89
CA SER A 238 -3.49 -17.66 6.99
C SER A 238 -2.75 -16.77 5.99
N LEU A 239 -3.43 -15.73 5.52
CA LEU A 239 -2.81 -14.69 4.70
C LEU A 239 -1.92 -13.83 5.59
N ARG A 240 -0.61 -13.86 5.32
CA ARG A 240 0.41 -13.17 6.12
C ARG A 240 1.42 -12.48 5.21
N ALA A 241 1.35 -11.17 5.18
CA ALA A 241 2.13 -10.36 4.27
C ALA A 241 2.61 -9.10 4.98
N ARG A 242 3.88 -8.77 4.85
CA ARG A 242 4.46 -7.55 5.38
C ARG A 242 5.43 -6.92 4.41
N ALA A 243 5.34 -5.60 4.24
CA ALA A 243 6.29 -4.76 3.54
C ALA A 243 6.83 -3.72 4.52
N TYR A 244 8.14 -3.59 4.63
CA TYR A 244 8.76 -2.52 5.42
C TYR A 244 10.17 -2.22 4.91
N CYS A 245 10.75 -1.11 5.35
CA CYS A 245 12.15 -0.78 5.09
C CYS A 245 12.93 -0.66 6.40
N LYS A 246 14.25 -0.77 6.29
CA LYS A 246 15.23 -0.56 7.35
C LYS A 246 16.50 0.07 6.76
N ASP A 247 17.43 0.47 7.64
CA ASP A 247 18.73 1.01 7.26
C ASP A 247 18.65 2.20 6.27
N VAL A 248 17.69 3.11 6.49
CA VAL A 248 17.49 4.26 5.62
C VAL A 248 18.60 5.29 5.87
N THR A 249 19.36 5.57 4.83
CA THR A 249 20.48 6.52 4.78
C THR A 249 20.27 7.49 3.62
N PRO A 250 21.04 8.58 3.50
CA PRO A 250 20.93 9.46 2.34
C PRO A 250 21.33 8.78 1.01
N GLN A 251 22.01 7.63 1.05
CA GLN A 251 22.48 6.89 -0.13
C GLN A 251 21.54 5.75 -0.54
N GLY A 252 20.70 5.27 0.37
CA GLY A 252 19.88 4.10 0.10
C GLY A 252 19.13 3.58 1.31
N MET A 253 18.54 2.41 1.14
CA MET A 253 17.78 1.70 2.16
C MET A 253 17.79 0.19 1.88
N THR A 254 17.33 -0.60 2.85
CA THR A 254 16.95 -2.00 2.62
C THR A 254 15.44 -2.10 2.63
N VAL A 255 14.84 -2.64 1.56
CA VAL A 255 13.40 -2.95 1.50
C VAL A 255 13.18 -4.43 1.73
N CYS A 256 12.16 -4.76 2.52
CA CYS A 256 11.87 -6.11 3.00
C CYS A 256 10.44 -6.50 2.65
N LEU A 257 10.26 -7.74 2.16
CA LEU A 257 8.97 -8.39 2.00
C LEU A 257 8.99 -9.69 2.78
N GLU A 258 7.99 -9.88 3.64
CA GLU A 258 7.94 -11.01 4.58
C GLU A 258 6.58 -11.69 4.62
N SER A 259 6.60 -13.00 4.78
CA SER A 259 5.51 -13.82 5.33
C SER A 259 6.04 -14.62 6.53
N TRP A 260 5.19 -15.33 7.27
CA TRP A 260 5.62 -16.11 8.44
C TRP A 260 4.72 -17.32 8.71
N MET A 261 5.15 -18.18 9.63
CA MET A 261 4.48 -19.45 9.98
C MET A 261 4.26 -20.33 8.74
N GLU A 262 3.18 -21.10 8.68
CA GLU A 262 2.89 -22.03 7.57
C GLU A 262 2.49 -21.34 6.25
N THR A 263 2.69 -20.03 6.09
CA THR A 263 2.25 -19.28 4.90
C THR A 263 3.11 -19.60 3.69
N VAL A 264 2.49 -20.08 2.62
CA VAL A 264 3.17 -20.31 1.35
C VAL A 264 3.05 -19.07 0.47
N MET A 265 4.12 -18.28 0.43
CA MET A 265 4.22 -17.06 -0.38
C MET A 265 4.91 -17.33 -1.72
N TYR A 266 4.14 -17.45 -2.80
CA TYR A 266 4.67 -17.61 -4.16
C TYR A 266 5.37 -16.33 -4.62
N SER A 267 4.71 -15.18 -4.52
CA SER A 267 5.33 -13.88 -4.79
C SER A 267 4.67 -12.74 -4.02
N MET A 268 5.42 -11.66 -3.83
CA MET A 268 4.92 -10.38 -3.34
C MET A 268 5.64 -9.25 -4.05
N VAL A 269 4.95 -8.11 -4.20
CA VAL A 269 5.55 -6.87 -4.68
C VAL A 269 5.18 -5.74 -3.74
N GLY A 270 6.18 -5.05 -3.23
CA GLY A 270 6.00 -3.76 -2.58
C GLY A 270 6.44 -2.63 -3.49
N GLN A 271 5.81 -1.46 -3.37
CA GLN A 271 6.25 -0.24 -4.02
C GLN A 271 6.52 0.85 -3.00
N TRP A 272 7.62 1.58 -3.17
CA TRP A 272 8.07 2.60 -2.23
C TRP A 272 8.17 3.96 -2.89
N ILE A 273 8.05 4.99 -2.05
CA ILE A 273 8.33 6.38 -2.34
C ILE A 273 9.17 6.96 -1.20
N ALA A 274 10.33 7.51 -1.54
CA ALA A 274 11.29 8.14 -0.65
C ALA A 274 11.33 9.63 -0.93
N MET A 275 11.18 10.47 0.09
CA MET A 275 11.12 11.93 -0.05
C MET A 275 12.06 12.62 0.93
N ALA A 276 12.73 13.67 0.48
CA ALA A 276 13.47 14.55 1.37
C ALA A 276 12.53 15.10 2.44
N LYS A 277 12.94 15.04 3.70
CA LYS A 277 12.27 15.80 4.75
C LYS A 277 12.65 17.26 4.53
N TYR A 278 11.69 18.18 4.49
CA TYR A 278 11.98 19.61 4.54
C TYR A 278 12.48 20.02 5.92
#